data_AF-A0A1Z5R5X3-F1
#
_entry.id   AF-A0A1Z5R5X3-F1
#
_cell.length_a   1.000
_cell.length_b   1.000
_cell.length_c   1.000
_cell.angle_alpha   90.00
_cell.angle_beta   90.00
_cell.angle_gamma   90.00
#
_symmetry.space_group_name_H-M   'P 1'
#
loop_
_entity.id
_entity.type
_entity.pdbx_description
1 polymer ?
#
loop_
_entity_poly.entity_id
_entity_poly.type
_entity_poly.pdbx_seq_one_letter_code
_entity_poly.pdbx_strand_id
1 'polypeptide(L)'
;MQGGALFEFDGNFVGMNLFSNMERPIFLPRDIIFDRLNHFQTSMEKIIFPMLLKSVRHRKRLTGVELHSYPEGSTSVNTFGEQFGDEYPTGVWGKFKKEVSSNISEIVVAVASFHGETKFFACTGFFINYDGCPTILTSASLVRDPDGANEIVSSLRIEVLLPNKDHTVGELEHYSLHYNVALVSVKNYNVDCPKLKCELMRYCGTVVAVGRCFESGILMATSGEFIHDCDEESIDSDCEYFSYTTCRTTKVVIGGPVVDLDGKFVGINYYDTKIGTPLLCFIDICEILDDLKTKKAMIGGHEGRLKNDDGPPNIWILPA
;
A
#
# COMPACT_ATOMS: atom_id res chain seq x y z
N MET A 1 -28.20 20.33 -18.68
CA MET A 1 -27.30 19.79 -17.64
C MET A 1 -26.03 19.31 -18.31
N GLN A 2 -24.92 19.97 -18.01
CA GLN A 2 -23.58 19.55 -18.44
C GLN A 2 -23.12 18.39 -17.56
N GLY A 3 -22.39 17.42 -18.13
CA GLY A 3 -21.87 16.26 -17.39
C GLY A 3 -22.89 15.14 -17.13
N GLY A 4 -24.09 15.22 -17.71
CA GLY A 4 -25.11 14.17 -17.54
C GLY A 4 -24.79 12.92 -18.36
N ALA A 5 -24.90 11.74 -17.74
CA ALA A 5 -24.77 10.44 -18.40
C ALA A 5 -25.94 10.18 -19.36
N LEU A 6 -25.63 9.62 -20.52
CA LEU A 6 -26.56 9.24 -21.56
C LEU A 6 -26.64 7.72 -21.64
N PHE A 7 -27.88 7.23 -21.73
CA PHE A 7 -28.17 5.80 -21.84
C PHE A 7 -29.10 5.55 -23.02
N GLU A 8 -28.94 4.40 -23.66
CA GLU A 8 -29.93 3.83 -24.58
C GLU A 8 -31.16 3.35 -23.80
N PHE A 9 -32.26 3.08 -24.52
CA PHE A 9 -33.52 2.61 -23.93
C PHE A 9 -33.40 1.23 -23.24
N ASP A 10 -32.36 0.47 -23.56
CA ASP A 10 -32.04 -0.81 -22.93
C ASP A 10 -31.13 -0.66 -21.69
N GLY A 11 -30.76 0.57 -21.33
CA GLY A 11 -29.90 0.88 -20.19
C GLY A 11 -28.40 0.90 -20.50
N ASN A 12 -27.98 0.73 -21.76
CA ASN A 12 -26.57 0.79 -22.12
C ASN A 12 -26.04 2.22 -22.07
N PHE A 13 -24.92 2.42 -21.36
CA PHE A 13 -24.24 3.71 -21.32
C PHE A 13 -23.61 4.02 -22.68
N VAL A 14 -23.89 5.21 -23.21
CA VAL A 14 -23.42 5.65 -24.53
C VAL A 14 -22.52 6.87 -24.50
N GLY A 15 -22.50 7.62 -23.40
CA GLY A 15 -21.64 8.79 -23.31
C GLY A 15 -22.12 9.83 -22.31
N MET A 16 -21.53 11.02 -22.36
CA MET A 16 -21.82 12.11 -21.43
C MET A 16 -21.98 13.44 -22.15
N ASN A 17 -22.99 14.24 -21.79
CA ASN A 17 -23.19 15.56 -22.40
C ASN A 17 -22.07 16.55 -22.02
N LEU A 18 -21.46 17.20 -23.01
CA LEU A 18 -20.36 18.15 -22.80
C LEU A 18 -20.82 19.59 -22.60
N PHE A 19 -21.91 20.02 -23.26
CA PHE A 19 -22.48 21.37 -23.13
C PHE A 19 -23.98 21.37 -23.38
N SER A 20 -24.73 22.27 -22.73
CA SER A 20 -26.19 22.35 -22.87
C SER A 20 -26.72 23.52 -23.70
N ASN A 21 -25.86 24.28 -24.39
CA ASN A 21 -26.24 25.60 -24.94
C ASN A 21 -26.07 25.77 -26.46
N MET A 22 -26.37 24.76 -27.27
CA MET A 22 -26.47 24.90 -28.73
C MET A 22 -27.64 24.05 -29.27
N GLU A 23 -28.20 24.44 -30.41
CA GLU A 23 -29.28 23.75 -31.15
C GLU A 23 -29.00 22.26 -31.46
N ARG A 24 -27.77 21.80 -31.24
CA ARG A 24 -27.39 20.38 -31.27
C ARG A 24 -26.56 20.06 -30.01
N PRO A 25 -27.03 19.15 -29.13
CA PRO A 25 -26.26 18.72 -27.98
C PRO A 25 -25.01 17.96 -28.43
N ILE A 26 -23.85 18.40 -27.94
CA ILE A 26 -22.57 17.72 -28.15
C ILE A 26 -22.37 16.80 -26.95
N PHE A 27 -22.22 15.50 -27.22
CA PHE A 27 -21.91 14.50 -26.21
C PHE A 27 -20.55 13.86 -26.49
N LEU A 28 -19.88 13.44 -25.43
CA LEU A 28 -18.66 12.66 -25.47
C LEU A 28 -19.04 11.17 -25.53
N PRO A 29 -18.72 10.46 -26.62
CA PRO A 29 -19.01 9.04 -26.76
C PRO A 29 -18.28 8.15 -25.73
N ARG A 30 -18.89 7.02 -25.35
CA ARG A 30 -18.37 6.11 -24.34
C ARG A 30 -16.97 5.59 -24.66
N ASP A 31 -16.67 5.31 -25.92
CA ASP A 31 -15.37 4.83 -26.39
C ASP A 31 -14.28 5.87 -26.15
N ILE A 32 -14.56 7.14 -26.43
CA ILE A 32 -13.63 8.24 -26.12
C ILE A 32 -13.50 8.43 -24.61
N ILE A 33 -14.59 8.28 -23.83
CA ILE A 33 -14.52 8.31 -22.36
C ILE A 33 -13.63 7.18 -21.85
N PHE A 34 -13.83 5.94 -22.31
CA PHE A 34 -13.03 4.79 -21.91
C PHE A 34 -11.58 4.91 -22.36
N ASP A 35 -11.31 5.36 -23.58
CA ASP A 35 -9.96 5.62 -24.08
C ASP A 35 -9.26 6.70 -23.25
N ARG A 36 -9.99 7.74 -22.85
CA ARG A 36 -9.47 8.78 -21.95
C ARG A 36 -9.25 8.25 -20.55
N LEU A 37 -10.16 7.46 -19.98
CA LEU A 37 -9.98 6.82 -18.66
C LEU A 37 -8.77 5.87 -18.66
N ASN A 38 -8.61 5.06 -19.71
CA ASN A 38 -7.44 4.21 -19.91
C ASN A 38 -6.17 5.05 -20.08
N HIS A 39 -6.23 6.13 -20.85
CA HIS A 39 -5.10 7.05 -21.01
C HIS A 39 -4.74 7.77 -19.70
N PHE A 40 -5.74 8.14 -18.89
CA PHE A 40 -5.54 8.68 -17.56
C PHE A 40 -4.90 7.63 -16.66
N GLN A 41 -5.38 6.39 -16.65
CA GLN A 41 -4.76 5.29 -15.92
C GLN A 41 -3.28 5.10 -16.29
N THR A 42 -2.94 5.05 -17.58
CA THR A 42 -1.54 4.96 -18.05
C THR A 42 -0.72 6.24 -17.84
N SER A 43 -1.37 7.42 -17.80
CA SER A 43 -0.71 8.68 -17.49
C SER A 43 -0.47 8.84 -15.99
N MET A 44 -1.37 8.34 -15.17
CA MET A 44 -1.27 8.24 -13.70
C MET A 44 -0.14 7.28 -13.33
N GLU A 45 0.02 6.16 -14.04
CA GLU A 45 1.19 5.28 -13.97
C GLU A 45 2.51 6.03 -14.18
N LYS A 46 2.53 6.98 -15.13
CA LYS A 46 3.70 7.82 -15.43
C LYS A 46 3.92 8.96 -14.42
N ILE A 47 2.96 9.26 -13.55
CA ILE A 47 3.02 10.35 -12.56
C ILE A 47 3.42 9.82 -11.17
N ILE A 48 2.83 8.70 -10.72
CA ILE A 48 3.15 8.05 -9.44
C ILE A 48 4.62 7.57 -9.44
N PHE A 49 5.08 7.07 -10.58
CA PHE A 49 6.43 6.51 -10.75
C PHE A 49 7.57 7.54 -10.48
N PRO A 50 7.59 8.73 -11.11
CA PRO A 50 8.55 9.79 -10.78
C PRO A 50 8.44 10.31 -9.35
N MET A 51 7.26 10.27 -8.73
CA MET A 51 7.03 10.79 -7.38
C MET A 51 7.68 9.89 -6.32
N LEU A 52 7.51 8.57 -6.44
CA LEU A 52 8.27 7.58 -5.65
C LEU A 52 9.79 7.75 -5.83
N LEU A 53 10.24 8.08 -7.04
CA LEU A 53 11.65 8.35 -7.35
C LEU A 53 12.16 9.73 -6.87
N LYS A 54 11.33 10.78 -6.81
CA LYS A 54 11.71 12.12 -6.31
C LYS A 54 12.07 12.08 -4.83
N SER A 55 11.37 11.25 -4.04
CA SER A 55 11.72 10.95 -2.63
C SER A 55 13.09 10.30 -2.49
N VAL A 56 13.57 9.62 -3.54
CA VAL A 56 14.91 9.01 -3.61
C VAL A 56 15.98 9.99 -4.13
N ARG A 57 15.65 10.83 -5.12
CA ARG A 57 16.59 11.81 -5.71
C ARG A 57 17.02 12.91 -4.75
N HIS A 58 16.21 13.27 -3.75
CA HIS A 58 16.64 14.20 -2.70
C HIS A 58 17.74 13.64 -1.80
N ARG A 59 17.87 12.30 -1.67
CA ARG A 59 18.98 11.67 -0.95
C ARG A 59 20.29 11.67 -1.74
N LYS A 60 20.24 11.48 -3.07
CA LYS A 60 21.45 11.48 -3.92
C LYS A 60 22.21 12.82 -3.91
N ARG A 61 21.56 13.94 -3.58
CA ARG A 61 22.20 15.25 -3.53
C ARG A 61 23.01 15.51 -2.26
N LEU A 62 22.88 14.65 -1.23
CA LEU A 62 23.58 14.78 0.06
C LEU A 62 24.76 13.83 0.23
N THR A 63 24.88 12.77 -0.59
CA THR A 63 25.97 11.78 -0.48
C THR A 63 26.70 11.66 -1.82
N GLY A 64 27.54 12.65 -2.14
CA GLY A 64 28.48 12.54 -3.24
C GLY A 64 29.64 11.61 -2.85
N VAL A 65 29.45 10.30 -2.96
CA VAL A 65 30.55 9.32 -2.95
C VAL A 65 30.18 8.17 -3.90
N GLU A 66 31.01 7.97 -4.93
CA GLU A 66 31.01 6.77 -5.77
C GLU A 66 31.35 5.55 -4.92
N LEU A 67 30.48 4.54 -4.90
CA LEU A 67 30.75 3.30 -4.18
C LEU A 67 31.35 2.25 -5.13
N HIS A 68 32.67 2.15 -5.10
CA HIS A 68 33.39 0.95 -5.54
C HIS A 68 32.98 -0.24 -4.64
N SER A 69 32.75 -1.40 -5.28
CA SER A 69 32.74 -2.77 -4.74
C SER A 69 32.82 -2.90 -3.22
N TYR A 70 31.69 -3.28 -2.60
CA TYR A 70 31.59 -3.64 -1.18
C TYR A 70 32.68 -4.64 -0.76
N PRO A 71 33.53 -4.30 0.22
CA PRO A 71 34.23 -5.30 1.02
C PRO A 71 33.30 -5.78 2.13
N GLU A 72 33.37 -7.08 2.42
CA GLU A 72 32.74 -7.71 3.59
C GLU A 72 33.08 -6.94 4.87
N GLY A 73 32.05 -6.58 5.66
CA GLY A 73 32.24 -6.15 7.05
C GLY A 73 31.76 -4.76 7.47
N SER A 74 30.80 -4.11 6.78
CA SER A 74 30.18 -2.87 7.28
C SER A 74 28.78 -3.11 7.83
N THR A 75 28.65 -3.06 9.16
CA THR A 75 27.40 -3.13 9.94
C THR A 75 26.40 -2.07 9.47
N SER A 76 25.30 -2.48 8.84
CA SER A 76 24.18 -1.59 8.53
C SER A 76 23.50 -1.14 9.83
N VAL A 77 23.32 0.16 10.03
CA VAL A 77 22.46 0.67 11.09
C VAL A 77 21.02 0.28 10.72
N ASN A 78 20.52 -0.80 11.31
CA ASN A 78 19.22 -1.39 11.03
C ASN A 78 18.08 -0.48 11.51
N THR A 79 17.68 0.50 10.69
CA THR A 79 16.55 1.43 10.94
C THR A 79 15.17 0.76 10.95
N PHE A 80 15.09 -0.54 10.62
CA PHE A 80 13.83 -1.31 10.66
C PHE A 80 13.37 -1.69 12.08
N GLY A 81 14.18 -1.47 13.11
CA GLY A 81 13.82 -1.74 14.51
C GLY A 81 13.33 -0.52 15.29
N GLU A 82 13.24 0.66 14.65
CA GLU A 82 12.87 1.90 15.33
C GLU A 82 11.40 1.87 15.77
N GLN A 83 11.18 1.96 17.08
CA GLN A 83 9.85 2.07 17.66
C GLN A 83 9.20 3.43 17.35
N PHE A 84 7.88 3.47 17.36
CA PHE A 84 7.11 4.72 17.24
C PHE A 84 5.85 4.66 18.11
N GLY A 85 5.31 5.84 18.44
CA GLY A 85 4.04 5.93 19.15
C GLY A 85 4.03 5.20 20.50
N ASP A 86 2.86 4.67 20.86
CA ASP A 86 2.61 3.98 22.12
C ASP A 86 2.62 2.46 21.93
N GLU A 87 3.25 1.75 22.86
CA GLU A 87 3.22 0.29 22.93
C GLU A 87 1.88 -0.22 23.49
N TYR A 88 1.35 -1.30 22.89
CA TYR A 88 0.13 -1.96 23.36
C TYR A 88 0.31 -2.54 24.78
N PRO A 89 -0.66 -2.37 25.71
CA PRO A 89 -1.99 -1.79 25.55
C PRO A 89 -2.15 -0.34 26.08
N THR A 90 -1.07 0.44 26.15
CA THR A 90 -1.06 1.76 26.81
C THR A 90 -1.21 2.94 25.84
N GLY A 91 -1.44 4.17 26.32
CA GLY A 91 -1.50 5.36 25.46
C GLY A 91 -2.69 5.36 24.50
N VAL A 92 -2.45 5.54 23.19
CA VAL A 92 -3.49 5.61 22.14
C VAL A 92 -4.42 4.39 22.16
N TRP A 93 -3.92 3.23 22.58
CA TRP A 93 -4.68 1.99 22.67
C TRP A 93 -5.88 2.08 23.62
N GLY A 94 -5.82 2.95 24.64
CA GLY A 94 -6.92 3.22 25.56
C GLY A 94 -8.06 4.06 24.97
N LYS A 95 -7.90 4.60 23.76
CA LYS A 95 -8.96 5.32 23.03
C LYS A 95 -9.93 4.38 22.31
N PHE A 96 -9.49 3.16 22.00
CA PHE A 96 -10.34 2.14 21.41
C PHE A 96 -11.26 1.50 22.44
N LYS A 97 -12.40 0.95 21.99
CA LYS A 97 -13.10 -0.09 22.74
C LYS A 97 -12.16 -1.28 22.92
N LYS A 98 -12.25 -1.98 24.06
CA LYS A 98 -11.37 -3.10 24.40
C LYS A 98 -11.40 -4.21 23.35
N GLU A 99 -12.58 -4.48 22.80
CA GLU A 99 -12.79 -5.48 21.77
C GLU A 99 -12.08 -5.10 20.45
N VAL A 100 -12.09 -3.81 20.11
CA VAL A 100 -11.45 -3.28 18.90
C VAL A 100 -9.93 -3.39 19.01
N SER A 101 -9.33 -2.92 20.12
CA SER A 101 -7.89 -2.99 20.29
C SER A 101 -7.38 -4.43 20.42
N SER A 102 -8.15 -5.33 21.05
CA SER A 102 -7.86 -6.76 21.09
C SER A 102 -7.85 -7.36 19.68
N ASN A 103 -8.87 -7.08 18.86
CA ASN A 103 -8.95 -7.59 17.49
C ASN A 103 -7.77 -7.09 16.62
N ILE A 104 -7.45 -5.79 16.70
CA ILE A 104 -6.27 -5.23 16.00
C ILE A 104 -4.99 -5.98 16.42
N SER A 105 -4.85 -6.28 17.71
CA SER A 105 -3.66 -6.98 18.23
C SER A 105 -3.51 -8.41 17.71
N GLU A 106 -4.62 -9.07 17.35
CA GLU A 106 -4.67 -10.44 16.84
C GLU A 106 -4.47 -10.54 15.34
N ILE A 107 -4.71 -9.46 14.58
CA ILE A 107 -4.56 -9.48 13.11
C ILE A 107 -3.27 -8.85 12.60
N VAL A 108 -2.65 -7.94 13.36
CA VAL A 108 -1.43 -7.25 12.93
C VAL A 108 -0.19 -8.09 13.21
N VAL A 109 0.64 -8.29 12.20
CA VAL A 109 1.86 -9.10 12.21
C VAL A 109 3.08 -8.29 11.77
N ALA A 110 4.27 -8.79 12.09
CA ALA A 110 5.50 -8.26 11.48
C ALA A 110 5.97 -9.22 10.39
N VAL A 111 6.47 -8.68 9.29
CA VAL A 111 6.90 -9.44 8.12
C VAL A 111 8.30 -9.00 7.74
N ALA A 112 9.17 -9.95 7.45
CA ALA A 112 10.51 -9.67 6.98
C ALA A 112 10.91 -10.61 5.85
N SER A 113 11.76 -10.12 4.95
CA SER A 113 12.37 -10.90 3.89
C SER A 113 13.85 -11.05 4.13
N PHE A 114 14.41 -12.18 3.69
CA PHE A 114 15.79 -12.55 3.93
C PHE A 114 16.45 -13.07 2.67
N HIS A 115 17.71 -12.66 2.48
CA HIS A 115 18.64 -13.29 1.56
C HIS A 115 19.62 -14.15 2.37
N GLY A 116 19.36 -15.46 2.42
CA GLY A 116 20.02 -16.36 3.37
C GLY A 116 19.70 -15.96 4.82
N GLU A 117 20.73 -15.65 5.60
CA GLU A 117 20.61 -15.19 6.99
C GLU A 117 20.55 -13.65 7.10
N THR A 118 20.77 -12.93 6.01
CA THR A 118 20.76 -11.47 6.03
C THR A 118 19.35 -10.95 5.77
N LYS A 119 18.83 -10.20 6.72
CA LYS A 119 17.54 -9.51 6.57
C LYS A 119 17.64 -8.47 5.46
N PHE A 120 16.75 -8.60 4.48
CA PHE A 120 16.65 -7.72 3.33
C PHE A 120 15.70 -6.56 3.62
N PHE A 121 14.50 -6.85 4.13
CA PHE A 121 13.51 -5.85 4.49
C PHE A 121 12.69 -6.32 5.69
N ALA A 122 12.14 -5.38 6.47
CA ALA A 122 11.14 -5.67 7.50
C ALA A 122 10.11 -4.57 7.58
N CYS A 123 8.86 -4.96 7.79
CA CYS A 123 7.71 -4.08 7.83
C CYS A 123 6.54 -4.72 8.58
N THR A 124 5.40 -4.03 8.58
CA THR A 124 4.16 -4.54 9.15
C THR A 124 3.30 -5.16 8.05
N GLY A 125 2.51 -6.17 8.42
CA GLY A 125 1.37 -6.64 7.63
C GLY A 125 0.18 -6.90 8.56
N PHE A 126 -0.96 -7.21 7.98
CA PHE A 126 -2.13 -7.62 8.76
C PHE A 126 -3.02 -8.58 7.99
N PHE A 127 -3.69 -9.46 8.71
CA PHE A 127 -4.57 -10.46 8.12
C PHE A 127 -5.86 -9.83 7.59
N ILE A 128 -6.21 -10.20 6.37
CA ILE A 128 -7.47 -9.92 5.70
C ILE A 128 -8.09 -11.21 5.18
N ASN A 129 -9.41 -11.24 5.03
CA ASN A 129 -10.06 -12.32 4.30
C ASN A 129 -9.93 -12.06 2.80
N TYR A 130 -9.00 -12.75 2.14
CA TYR A 130 -8.81 -12.68 0.70
C TYR A 130 -9.25 -13.99 0.07
N ASP A 131 -10.34 -13.93 -0.73
CA ASP A 131 -10.87 -15.09 -1.45
C ASP A 131 -11.24 -16.28 -0.52
N GLY A 132 -11.74 -15.97 0.68
CA GLY A 132 -12.11 -16.97 1.69
C GLY A 132 -10.95 -17.45 2.57
N CYS A 133 -9.71 -17.01 2.32
CA CYS A 133 -8.53 -17.43 3.05
C CYS A 133 -7.90 -16.27 3.85
N PRO A 134 -7.45 -16.53 5.10
CA PRO A 134 -6.59 -15.60 5.83
C PRO A 134 -5.31 -15.32 5.04
N THR A 135 -5.13 -14.08 4.62
CA THR A 135 -3.97 -13.63 3.83
C THR A 135 -3.45 -12.33 4.42
N ILE A 136 -2.13 -12.17 4.48
CA ILE A 136 -1.50 -10.96 5.00
C ILE A 136 -1.43 -9.94 3.86
N LEU A 137 -2.06 -8.79 4.07
CA LEU A 137 -1.84 -7.60 3.25
C LEU A 137 -0.65 -6.83 3.82
N THR A 138 0.32 -6.51 2.96
CA THR A 138 1.55 -5.79 3.33
C THR A 138 2.10 -5.01 2.12
N SER A 139 3.30 -4.45 2.25
CA SER A 139 3.98 -3.69 1.21
C SER A 139 4.81 -4.58 0.28
N ALA A 140 4.78 -4.31 -1.02
CA ALA A 140 5.66 -4.97 -1.99
C ALA A 140 7.14 -4.61 -1.84
N SER A 141 7.47 -3.58 -1.05
CA SER A 141 8.85 -3.27 -0.64
C SER A 141 9.53 -4.46 0.05
N LEU A 142 8.74 -5.39 0.59
CA LEU A 142 9.22 -6.65 1.15
C LEU A 142 10.07 -7.46 0.16
N VAL A 143 9.76 -7.42 -1.14
CA VAL A 143 10.42 -8.27 -2.17
C VAL A 143 10.97 -7.50 -3.36
N ARG A 144 10.73 -6.19 -3.42
CA ARG A 144 11.15 -5.32 -4.53
C ARG A 144 12.67 -5.23 -4.60
N ASP A 145 13.20 -5.32 -5.81
CA ASP A 145 14.62 -5.10 -6.08
C ASP A 145 15.01 -3.62 -5.86
N PRO A 146 16.06 -3.32 -5.06
CA PRO A 146 16.60 -1.98 -4.86
C PRO A 146 17.07 -1.27 -6.10
N ASP A 147 17.59 -2.07 -7.00
CA ASP A 147 18.11 -1.55 -8.23
C ASP A 147 17.00 -1.75 -9.27
N GLY A 148 16.50 -2.97 -9.43
CA GLY A 148 15.56 -3.38 -10.48
C GLY A 148 14.26 -2.58 -10.51
N ALA A 149 14.12 -1.73 -11.54
CA ALA A 149 12.88 -0.99 -11.69
C ALA A 149 11.75 -1.91 -12.17
N ASN A 150 10.82 -2.13 -11.25
CA ASN A 150 9.67 -3.02 -11.40
C ASN A 150 10.01 -4.51 -11.38
N GLU A 151 11.07 -4.90 -10.70
CA GLU A 151 11.44 -6.30 -10.48
C GLU A 151 11.40 -6.68 -9.00
N ILE A 152 11.28 -7.99 -8.74
CA ILE A 152 11.44 -8.57 -7.42
C ILE A 152 12.75 -9.34 -7.35
N VAL A 153 13.37 -9.36 -6.18
CA VAL A 153 14.57 -10.18 -5.96
C VAL A 153 14.16 -11.65 -5.92
N SER A 154 14.58 -12.41 -6.93
CA SER A 154 14.41 -13.86 -6.91
C SER A 154 15.18 -14.46 -5.73
N SER A 155 14.57 -15.41 -5.01
CA SER A 155 15.14 -16.17 -3.88
C SER A 155 15.02 -15.57 -2.47
N LEU A 156 14.26 -14.50 -2.27
CA LEU A 156 13.98 -14.03 -0.91
C LEU A 156 13.08 -15.02 -0.16
N ARG A 157 13.46 -15.33 1.08
CA ARG A 157 12.61 -16.07 2.02
C ARG A 157 11.81 -15.07 2.85
N ILE A 158 10.50 -15.25 2.93
CA ILE A 158 9.63 -14.41 3.76
C ILE A 158 9.40 -15.12 5.10
N GLU A 159 9.65 -14.40 6.19
CA GLU A 159 9.25 -14.78 7.54
C GLU A 159 8.15 -13.86 8.05
N VAL A 160 7.24 -14.44 8.83
CA VAL A 160 6.17 -13.74 9.52
C VAL A 160 6.31 -14.01 11.01
N LEU A 161 6.39 -12.93 11.79
CA LEU A 161 6.26 -12.96 13.24
C LEU A 161 4.79 -12.72 13.61
N LEU A 162 4.16 -13.78 14.09
CA LEU A 162 2.76 -13.82 14.47
C LEU A 162 2.50 -13.10 15.81
N PRO A 163 1.23 -12.75 16.13
CA PRO A 163 0.90 -12.06 17.38
C PRO A 163 1.22 -12.87 18.64
N ASN A 164 1.18 -14.20 18.53
CA ASN A 164 1.57 -15.13 19.60
C ASN A 164 3.09 -15.27 19.75
N LYS A 165 3.88 -14.49 18.99
CA LYS A 165 5.35 -14.46 18.93
C LYS A 165 6.01 -15.64 18.23
N ASP A 166 5.24 -16.51 17.59
CA ASP A 166 5.79 -17.58 16.77
C ASP A 166 6.29 -17.04 15.43
N HIS A 167 7.40 -17.57 14.95
CA HIS A 167 7.90 -17.34 13.59
C HIS A 167 7.36 -18.42 12.65
N THR A 168 6.93 -18.02 11.47
CA THR A 168 6.48 -18.92 10.41
C THR A 168 6.93 -18.44 9.04
N VAL A 169 6.93 -19.33 8.06
CA VAL A 169 7.28 -19.02 6.67
C VAL A 169 6.06 -18.44 5.97
N GLY A 170 6.25 -17.29 5.32
CA GLY A 170 5.26 -16.70 4.43
C GLY A 170 5.51 -17.10 2.96
N GLU A 171 4.45 -17.30 2.20
CA GLU A 171 4.53 -17.50 0.74
C GLU A 171 3.94 -16.28 0.03
N LEU A 172 4.69 -15.69 -0.91
CA LEU A 172 4.21 -14.57 -1.71
C LEU A 172 3.18 -15.09 -2.72
N GLU A 173 1.91 -14.71 -2.56
CA GLU A 173 0.81 -15.13 -3.43
C GLU A 173 0.67 -14.18 -4.62
N HIS A 174 0.56 -12.88 -4.33
CA HIS A 174 0.34 -11.83 -5.31
C HIS A 174 1.04 -10.55 -4.89
N TYR A 175 1.31 -9.68 -5.86
CA TYR A 175 1.83 -8.35 -5.59
C TYR A 175 1.49 -7.38 -6.72
N SER A 176 1.49 -6.10 -6.40
CA SER A 176 1.55 -5.00 -7.35
C SER A 176 2.73 -4.11 -6.97
N LEU A 177 3.75 -4.08 -7.82
CA LEU A 177 4.86 -3.15 -7.68
C LEU A 177 4.46 -1.72 -8.08
N HIS A 178 3.40 -1.57 -8.86
CA HIS A 178 2.85 -0.25 -9.17
C HIS A 178 2.27 0.42 -7.91
N TYR A 179 1.40 -0.28 -7.19
CA TYR A 179 0.81 0.23 -5.95
C TYR A 179 1.66 -0.05 -4.72
N ASN A 180 2.74 -0.81 -4.84
CA ASN A 180 3.58 -1.26 -3.72
C ASN A 180 2.82 -2.10 -2.67
N VAL A 181 1.95 -2.98 -3.13
CA VAL A 181 1.12 -3.88 -2.31
C VAL A 181 1.52 -5.33 -2.54
N ALA A 182 1.56 -6.14 -1.48
CA ALA A 182 1.80 -7.58 -1.56
C ALA A 182 0.83 -8.37 -0.68
N LEU A 183 0.52 -9.58 -1.13
CA LEU A 183 -0.27 -10.59 -0.44
C LEU A 183 0.62 -11.77 -0.09
N VAL A 184 0.68 -12.10 1.19
CA VAL A 184 1.50 -13.20 1.73
C VAL A 184 0.58 -14.19 2.45
N SER A 185 0.63 -15.47 2.09
CA SER A 185 -0.08 -16.52 2.79
C SER A 185 0.77 -17.13 3.90
N VAL A 186 0.11 -17.66 4.93
CA VAL A 186 0.73 -18.41 6.03
C VAL A 186 -0.04 -19.71 6.19
N LYS A 187 0.67 -20.84 6.18
CA LYS A 187 0.07 -22.16 6.37
C LYS A 187 -0.24 -22.42 7.84
N ASN A 188 -1.35 -23.11 8.11
CA ASN A 188 -1.75 -23.60 9.43
C ASN A 188 -1.96 -22.52 10.50
N TYR A 189 -2.21 -21.27 10.11
CA TYR A 189 -2.60 -20.20 11.03
C TYR A 189 -4.03 -19.75 10.72
N ASN A 190 -4.93 -19.94 11.68
CA ASN A 190 -6.32 -19.52 11.55
C ASN A 190 -6.56 -18.29 12.42
N VAL A 191 -7.10 -17.25 11.82
CA VAL A 191 -7.40 -15.97 12.48
C VAL A 191 -8.70 -15.43 11.91
N ASP A 192 -9.54 -14.88 12.77
CA ASP A 192 -10.79 -14.27 12.36
C ASP A 192 -10.47 -12.94 11.66
N CYS A 193 -10.43 -12.97 10.33
CA CYS A 193 -10.01 -11.82 9.55
C CYS A 193 -11.21 -10.93 9.22
N PRO A 194 -11.06 -9.59 9.27
CA PRO A 194 -12.08 -8.70 8.77
C PRO A 194 -12.34 -8.98 7.28
N LYS A 195 -13.62 -9.14 6.93
CA LYS A 195 -14.05 -9.08 5.52
C LYS A 195 -14.06 -7.62 5.10
N LEU A 196 -13.10 -7.26 4.26
CA LEU A 196 -13.06 -5.94 3.64
C LEU A 196 -14.27 -5.80 2.72
N LYS A 197 -15.25 -5.01 3.15
CA LYS A 197 -16.41 -4.62 2.33
C LYS A 197 -16.17 -3.22 1.82
N CYS A 198 -16.12 -3.07 0.50
CA CYS A 198 -15.93 -1.79 -0.15
C CYS A 198 -17.19 -0.94 0.06
N GLU A 199 -17.15 -0.11 1.09
CA GLU A 199 -18.21 0.80 1.47
C GLU A 199 -17.66 2.22 1.39
N LEU A 200 -18.49 3.15 0.88
CA LEU A 200 -18.10 4.56 0.81
C LEU A 200 -17.74 5.06 2.22
N MET A 201 -16.48 5.43 2.38
CA MET A 201 -15.90 5.90 3.62
C MET A 201 -15.94 7.42 3.68
N ARG A 202 -16.44 7.97 4.79
CA ARG A 202 -16.21 9.38 5.09
C ARG A 202 -14.88 9.48 5.84
N TYR A 203 -13.85 9.94 5.15
CA TYR A 203 -12.54 10.22 5.75
C TYR A 203 -12.62 11.51 6.57
N CYS A 204 -13.10 11.39 7.81
CA CYS A 204 -13.10 12.49 8.76
C CYS A 204 -12.82 11.98 10.18
N GLY A 205 -11.95 12.68 10.91
CA GLY A 205 -11.66 12.40 12.31
C GLY A 205 -10.31 11.74 12.56
N THR A 206 -10.15 11.24 13.79
CA THR A 206 -8.90 10.64 14.25
C THR A 206 -8.68 9.28 13.59
N VAL A 207 -7.50 9.10 13.03
CA VAL A 207 -6.99 7.83 12.51
C VAL A 207 -5.82 7.35 13.36
N VAL A 208 -5.56 6.06 13.33
CA VAL A 208 -4.50 5.40 14.09
C VAL A 208 -3.69 4.53 13.14
N ALA A 209 -2.41 4.84 13.01
CA ALA A 209 -1.45 4.04 12.28
C ALA A 209 -0.89 2.97 13.21
N VAL A 210 -0.93 1.71 12.78
CA VAL A 210 -0.56 0.55 13.61
C VAL A 210 0.60 -0.20 12.96
N GLY A 211 1.58 -0.59 13.76
CA GLY A 211 2.78 -1.31 13.33
C GLY A 211 3.17 -2.41 14.30
N ARG A 212 3.85 -3.45 13.81
CA ARG A 212 4.52 -4.44 14.66
C ARG A 212 5.98 -4.55 14.27
N CYS A 213 6.86 -4.39 15.26
CA CYS A 213 8.30 -4.51 15.06
C CYS A 213 8.70 -5.97 14.89
N PHE A 214 9.50 -6.30 13.87
CA PHE A 214 9.92 -7.67 13.60
C PHE A 214 10.91 -8.20 14.64
N GLU A 215 11.81 -7.35 15.14
CA GLU A 215 12.86 -7.78 16.10
C GLU A 215 12.29 -8.02 17.50
N SER A 216 11.38 -7.16 17.94
CA SER A 216 10.87 -7.18 19.31
C SER A 216 9.49 -7.84 19.44
N GLY A 217 8.75 -7.96 18.32
CA GLY A 217 7.35 -8.37 18.30
C GLY A 217 6.38 -7.36 18.92
N ILE A 218 6.88 -6.19 19.34
CA ILE A 218 6.09 -5.16 20.01
C ILE A 218 5.09 -4.56 19.00
N LEU A 219 3.83 -4.52 19.42
CA LEU A 219 2.74 -3.87 18.71
C LEU A 219 2.66 -2.41 19.16
N MET A 220 2.63 -1.50 18.19
CA MET A 220 2.75 -0.06 18.39
C MET A 220 1.68 0.68 17.60
N ALA A 221 1.25 1.83 18.11
CA ALA A 221 0.31 2.68 17.40
C ALA A 221 0.52 4.16 17.69
N THR A 222 0.13 5.00 16.74
CA THR A 222 0.10 6.47 16.91
C THR A 222 -1.17 7.03 16.27
N SER A 223 -1.82 7.98 16.95
CA SER A 223 -3.00 8.67 16.39
C SER A 223 -2.61 9.94 15.65
N GLY A 224 -3.37 10.26 14.62
CA GLY A 224 -3.29 11.51 13.87
C GLY A 224 -4.62 11.85 13.24
N GLU A 225 -4.59 12.84 12.36
CA GLU A 225 -5.72 13.28 11.55
C GLU A 225 -5.27 13.33 10.09
N PHE A 226 -6.23 13.30 9.17
CA PHE A 226 -5.95 13.58 7.77
C PHE A 226 -5.41 14.99 7.61
N ILE A 227 -4.37 15.12 6.79
CA ILE A 227 -3.88 16.42 6.33
C ILE A 227 -4.79 16.80 5.16
N HIS A 228 -5.68 17.75 5.40
CA HIS A 228 -6.49 18.36 4.35
C HIS A 228 -5.65 19.40 3.61
N ASP A 229 -5.79 19.48 2.28
CA ASP A 229 -5.08 20.41 1.41
C ASP A 229 -5.38 21.87 1.79
N CYS A 230 -4.65 22.41 2.76
CA CYS A 230 -4.78 23.81 3.18
C CYS A 230 -3.66 24.71 2.64
N ASP A 231 -2.56 24.14 2.11
CA ASP A 231 -1.39 24.91 1.68
C ASP A 231 -0.91 24.43 0.29
N GLU A 232 -1.53 24.99 -0.75
CA GLU A 232 -1.28 24.75 -2.19
C GLU A 232 0.18 25.03 -2.65
N GLU A 233 1.10 25.42 -1.77
CA GLU A 233 2.48 25.76 -2.17
C GLU A 233 3.49 24.60 -2.06
N SER A 234 3.11 23.42 -1.56
CA SER A 234 4.10 22.33 -1.37
C SER A 234 3.68 20.92 -1.78
N ILE A 235 2.43 20.72 -2.19
CA ILE A 235 1.96 19.43 -2.71
C ILE A 235 1.97 19.55 -4.24
N ASP A 236 2.92 18.84 -4.87
CA ASP A 236 2.94 18.63 -6.33
C ASP A 236 1.55 18.11 -6.71
N SER A 237 0.81 18.83 -7.56
CA SER A 237 -0.62 18.69 -7.89
C SER A 237 -1.01 17.35 -8.57
N ASP A 238 -0.13 16.37 -8.45
CA ASP A 238 -0.05 15.12 -9.17
C ASP A 238 -0.24 13.90 -8.22
N CYS A 239 -0.53 14.14 -6.93
CA CYS A 239 -0.65 13.10 -5.90
C CYS A 239 -2.12 12.79 -5.55
N GLU A 240 -2.90 12.29 -6.50
CA GLU A 240 -4.34 12.06 -6.31
C GLU A 240 -4.69 10.77 -5.51
N TYR A 241 -3.72 9.86 -5.30
CA TYR A 241 -3.98 8.53 -4.68
C TYR A 241 -3.58 8.39 -3.21
N PHE A 242 -2.68 9.24 -2.72
CA PHE A 242 -2.20 9.14 -1.34
C PHE A 242 -2.83 10.23 -0.51
N SER A 243 -3.57 9.82 0.52
CA SER A 243 -3.91 10.72 1.62
C SER A 243 -2.74 10.77 2.60
N TYR A 244 -2.52 11.94 3.22
CA TYR A 244 -1.51 12.10 4.26
C TYR A 244 -2.17 12.22 5.63
N THR A 245 -1.46 11.75 6.65
CA THR A 245 -1.88 11.88 8.04
C THR A 245 -0.79 12.50 8.88
N THR A 246 -1.20 13.14 9.96
CA THR A 246 -0.29 13.70 10.98
C THR A 246 0.31 12.62 11.90
N CYS A 247 0.03 11.33 11.66
CA CYS A 247 0.62 10.21 12.38
C CYS A 247 2.15 10.28 12.30
N ARG A 248 2.82 10.25 13.46
CA ARG A 248 4.29 10.25 13.55
C ARG A 248 4.82 8.83 13.68
N THR A 249 5.34 8.30 12.59
CA THR A 249 5.70 6.89 12.46
C THR A 249 7.19 6.70 12.10
N THR A 250 7.66 5.47 12.13
CA THR A 250 8.95 5.03 11.59
C THR A 250 8.72 4.08 10.41
N LYS A 251 9.79 3.64 9.74
CA LYS A 251 9.71 2.65 8.64
C LYS A 251 9.01 1.34 9.03
N VAL A 252 8.92 1.00 10.32
CA VAL A 252 8.21 -0.19 10.80
C VAL A 252 6.74 -0.21 10.36
N VAL A 253 6.10 0.96 10.25
CA VAL A 253 4.67 1.06 9.95
C VAL A 253 4.32 0.63 8.53
N ILE A 254 5.29 0.60 7.61
CA ILE A 254 5.08 0.30 6.18
C ILE A 254 4.25 -0.98 6.03
N GLY A 255 3.21 -0.95 5.20
CA GLY A 255 2.31 -2.08 4.98
C GLY A 255 1.33 -2.40 6.12
N GLY A 256 1.50 -1.75 7.28
CA GLY A 256 0.58 -1.87 8.42
C GLY A 256 -0.72 -1.10 8.22
N PRO A 257 -1.79 -1.44 8.96
CA PRO A 257 -3.08 -0.83 8.76
C PRO A 257 -3.16 0.58 9.37
N VAL A 258 -3.97 1.42 8.73
CA VAL A 258 -4.56 2.63 9.30
C VAL A 258 -6.00 2.30 9.62
N VAL A 259 -6.45 2.64 10.82
CA VAL A 259 -7.83 2.43 11.29
C VAL A 259 -8.39 3.69 11.93
N ASP A 260 -9.71 3.84 11.96
CA ASP A 260 -10.36 4.82 12.84
C ASP A 260 -10.53 4.27 14.26
N LEU A 261 -11.06 5.08 15.19
CA LEU A 261 -11.26 4.69 16.59
C LEU A 261 -12.35 3.62 16.79
N ASP A 262 -13.19 3.37 15.80
CA ASP A 262 -14.16 2.26 15.80
C ASP A 262 -13.54 0.96 15.26
N GLY A 263 -12.28 1.00 14.82
CA GLY A 263 -11.57 -0.14 14.24
C GLY A 263 -11.88 -0.37 12.77
N LYS A 264 -12.52 0.59 12.09
CA LYS A 264 -12.78 0.51 10.66
C LYS A 264 -11.47 0.72 9.91
N PHE A 265 -11.21 -0.16 8.95
CA PHE A 265 -10.02 -0.10 8.12
C PHE A 265 -10.06 1.08 7.14
N VAL A 266 -9.06 1.95 7.22
CA VAL A 266 -8.96 3.21 6.46
C VAL A 266 -8.00 3.10 5.28
N GLY A 267 -6.92 2.33 5.44
CA GLY A 267 -5.89 2.22 4.42
C GLY A 267 -4.63 1.50 4.91
N ILE A 268 -3.59 1.40 4.08
CA ILE A 268 -2.28 0.88 4.49
C ILE A 268 -1.25 2.01 4.54
N ASN A 269 -0.36 1.94 5.52
CA ASN A 269 0.67 2.95 5.72
C ASN A 269 1.82 2.80 4.73
N TYR A 270 2.29 3.94 4.26
CA TYR A 270 3.57 4.14 3.59
C TYR A 270 4.46 4.96 4.53
N TYR A 271 5.66 5.30 4.07
CA TYR A 271 6.58 6.08 4.88
C TYR A 271 7.19 7.23 4.07
N ASP A 272 6.97 8.44 4.56
CA ASP A 272 7.63 9.66 4.10
C ASP A 272 7.92 10.52 5.34
N THR A 273 9.06 11.21 5.33
CA THR A 273 9.51 12.07 6.43
C THR A 273 9.15 13.55 6.21
N LYS A 274 8.62 13.93 5.05
CA LYS A 274 8.46 15.35 4.67
C LYS A 274 7.15 15.98 5.12
N ILE A 275 6.02 15.36 4.79
CA ILE A 275 4.67 15.98 4.92
C ILE A 275 3.91 15.38 6.09
N GLY A 276 4.05 14.06 6.29
CA GLY A 276 3.32 13.26 7.24
C GLY A 276 3.44 11.78 6.84
N THR A 277 2.65 10.91 7.46
CA THR A 277 2.60 9.50 7.05
C THR A 277 1.62 9.36 5.88
N PRO A 278 2.08 8.98 4.67
CA PRO A 278 1.19 8.71 3.56
C PRO A 278 0.45 7.39 3.78
N LEU A 279 -0.76 7.30 3.24
CA LEU A 279 -1.51 6.05 3.18
C LEU A 279 -2.17 5.87 1.81
N LEU A 280 -2.25 4.62 1.38
CA LEU A 280 -3.14 4.24 0.29
C LEU A 280 -4.52 3.95 0.88
N CYS A 281 -5.53 4.63 0.38
CA CYS A 281 -6.88 4.60 0.95
C CYS A 281 -7.56 3.25 0.70
N PHE A 282 -8.51 2.93 1.57
CA PHE A 282 -9.26 1.67 1.53
C PHE A 282 -9.98 1.44 0.19
N ILE A 283 -10.51 2.50 -0.42
CA ILE A 283 -11.20 2.41 -1.72
C ILE A 283 -10.24 1.90 -2.80
N ASP A 284 -9.03 2.46 -2.88
CA ASP A 284 -8.02 2.02 -3.85
C ASP A 284 -7.54 0.59 -3.56
N ILE A 285 -7.36 0.24 -2.28
CA ILE A 285 -6.99 -1.13 -1.88
C ILE A 285 -8.05 -2.14 -2.35
N CYS A 286 -9.33 -1.79 -2.23
CA CYS A 286 -10.43 -2.62 -2.70
C CYS A 286 -10.30 -2.94 -4.20
N GLU A 287 -10.09 -1.91 -5.02
CA GLU A 287 -9.91 -2.05 -6.48
C GLU A 287 -8.69 -2.91 -6.80
N ILE A 288 -7.56 -2.66 -6.13
CA ILE A 288 -6.32 -3.43 -6.30
C ILE A 288 -6.52 -4.91 -5.95
N LEU A 289 -7.22 -5.20 -4.85
CA LEU A 289 -7.45 -6.58 -4.43
C LEU A 289 -8.35 -7.32 -5.44
N ASP A 290 -9.34 -6.65 -6.03
CA ASP A 290 -10.22 -7.22 -7.04
C ASP A 290 -9.50 -7.44 -8.38
N ASP A 291 -8.60 -6.54 -8.77
CA ASP A 291 -7.71 -6.72 -9.92
C ASP A 291 -6.79 -7.93 -9.74
N LEU A 292 -6.19 -8.09 -8.56
CA LEU A 292 -5.34 -9.24 -8.24
C LEU A 292 -6.13 -10.57 -8.30
N LYS A 293 -7.39 -10.58 -7.84
CA LYS A 293 -8.27 -11.77 -7.95
C LYS A 293 -8.56 -12.11 -9.41
N THR A 294 -8.88 -11.10 -10.22
CA THR A 294 -9.19 -11.28 -11.63
C THR A 294 -7.99 -11.84 -12.40
N LYS A 295 -6.79 -11.31 -12.13
CA LYS A 295 -5.53 -11.83 -12.69
C LYS A 295 -5.27 -13.29 -12.28
N LYS A 296 -5.54 -13.65 -11.02
CA LYS A 296 -5.46 -15.05 -10.55
C LYS A 296 -6.40 -15.97 -11.33
N ALA A 297 -7.66 -15.57 -11.53
CA ALA A 297 -8.66 -16.37 -12.25
C ALA A 297 -8.28 -16.63 -13.71
N MET A 298 -7.65 -15.66 -14.38
CA MET A 298 -7.19 -15.80 -15.78
C MET A 298 -6.02 -16.77 -15.94
N ILE A 299 -5.20 -16.96 -14.90
CA ILE A 299 -4.00 -17.82 -14.93
C ILE A 299 -4.31 -19.27 -14.53
N GLY A 300 -5.46 -19.52 -13.89
CA GLY A 300 -5.91 -20.86 -13.48
C GLY A 300 -6.05 -21.92 -14.59
N GLY A 301 -5.69 -21.62 -15.84
CA GLY A 301 -5.57 -22.56 -16.96
C GLY A 301 -4.19 -23.18 -17.18
N HIS A 302 -3.09 -22.64 -16.65
CA HIS A 302 -1.75 -23.25 -16.74
C HIS A 302 -0.84 -22.76 -15.60
N GLU A 303 -0.13 -23.70 -14.94
CA GLU A 303 0.91 -23.40 -13.94
C GLU A 303 1.92 -22.38 -14.48
N GLY A 304 1.86 -21.15 -13.96
CA GLY A 304 2.77 -20.08 -14.33
C GLY A 304 2.93 -19.10 -13.18
N ARG A 305 4.14 -19.06 -12.60
CA ARG A 305 4.59 -17.99 -11.70
C ARG A 305 4.38 -16.64 -12.40
N LEU A 306 3.75 -15.69 -11.71
CA LEU A 306 3.53 -14.33 -12.21
C LEU A 306 4.87 -13.63 -12.50
N LYS A 307 5.19 -13.47 -13.79
CA LYS A 307 5.62 -12.18 -14.35
C LYS A 307 4.36 -11.57 -14.96
N ASN A 308 4.06 -10.30 -14.69
CA ASN A 308 3.28 -9.42 -15.57
C ASN A 308 3.15 -8.04 -14.94
N ASP A 309 3.95 -7.10 -15.45
CA ASP A 309 3.61 -5.69 -15.56
C ASP A 309 4.25 -5.20 -16.86
N ASP A 310 3.52 -5.34 -17.99
CA ASP A 310 3.97 -4.94 -19.34
C ASP A 310 3.86 -3.42 -19.58
N GLY A 311 3.82 -2.63 -18.49
CA GLY A 311 4.07 -1.19 -18.56
C GLY A 311 5.50 -0.92 -19.08
N PRO A 312 5.75 0.24 -19.70
CA PRO A 312 7.07 0.56 -20.24
C PRO A 312 8.15 0.37 -19.16
N PRO A 313 9.34 -0.14 -19.54
CA PRO A 313 10.38 -0.51 -18.60
C PRO A 313 10.77 0.72 -17.78
N ASN A 314 10.45 0.67 -16.50
CA ASN A 314 10.81 1.70 -15.57
C ASN A 314 12.34 1.66 -15.38
N ILE A 315 12.98 2.82 -15.24
CA ILE A 315 14.44 2.99 -15.14
C ILE A 315 14.77 3.55 -13.74
N TRP A 316 15.26 2.66 -12.87
CA TRP A 316 16.02 2.73 -11.59
C TRP A 316 15.84 3.86 -10.54
N ILE A 317 15.91 3.41 -9.26
CA ILE A 317 16.71 3.83 -8.07
C ILE A 317 15.84 3.85 -6.78
N LEU A 318 16.10 2.92 -5.86
CA LEU A 318 15.47 2.83 -4.53
C LEU A 318 16.14 3.67 -3.41
N PRO A 319 15.41 3.92 -2.31
CA PRO A 319 15.99 4.45 -1.08
C PRO A 319 16.85 3.42 -0.34
N ALA A 320 17.97 3.88 0.23
CA ALA A 320 18.72 3.18 1.28
C ALA A 320 17.92 2.98 2.58
#